data_AF-A0AAD4Q761-F1
#
_entry.id   AF-A0AAD4Q761-F1
#
_cell.length_a   1.000
_cell.length_b   1.000
_cell.length_c   1.000
_cell.angle_alpha   90.00
_cell.angle_beta   90.00
_cell.angle_gamma   90.00
#
_symmetry.space_group_name_H-M   'P 1'
#
loop_
_entity.id
_entity.type
_entity.pdbx_description
1 polymer ?
#
loop_
_entity_poly.entity_id
_entity_poly.type
_entity_poly.pdbx_seq_one_letter_code
_entity_poly.pdbx_strand_id
1 'polypeptide(L)'
;MATLVPNRMCGSGSHPEWVNNYPEVRDRGVHVFACDISVGKFPQGDKPDVDKVAFFQHDVTKPFPDDILGTFGLRVLGADGTSLVFTHENPPPLEGQELDIVAYTQGKSTLATINRICSCWAIRQGLVVGYARTSIYLSVPRRGSSDHSLSYHLRKMLQDAPFQILSSTRALAPHGEYCASHKGPNGTSISGYTAFSLQNFSQVTNVLTSAMMEAGGLEFGDGTRSDEDERQVLMKELRDFAKGGVLLLMFEWVVLRPRPLGY
;
A
#
# COMPACT_ATOMS: atom_id res chain seq x y z
N MET A 1 16.75 4.94 21.17
CA MET A 1 15.60 4.08 20.77
C MET A 1 15.72 3.84 19.27
N ALA A 2 15.66 2.59 18.79
CA ALA A 2 15.77 2.29 17.36
C ALA A 2 14.38 2.15 16.72
N THR A 3 14.20 2.70 15.52
CA THR A 3 12.94 2.73 14.74
C THR A 3 13.18 2.07 13.39
N LEU A 4 12.32 1.14 12.97
CA LEU A 4 12.41 0.47 11.67
C LEU A 4 11.45 1.10 10.67
N VAL A 5 11.91 1.47 9.47
CA VAL A 5 11.05 2.05 8.43
C VAL A 5 11.26 1.37 7.07
N PRO A 6 10.21 0.86 6.41
CA PRO A 6 10.32 0.30 5.07
C PRO A 6 10.58 1.38 4.02
N ASN A 7 11.54 1.14 3.13
CA ASN A 7 12.06 2.12 2.18
C ASN A 7 11.18 2.33 0.91
N ARG A 8 9.85 2.39 1.00
CA ARG A 8 8.99 2.31 -0.21
C ARG A 8 7.83 3.28 -0.39
N MET A 9 7.71 4.37 0.35
CA MET A 9 6.70 5.40 0.08
C MET A 9 6.97 6.24 -1.20
N CYS A 10 7.92 5.84 -2.04
CA CYS A 10 8.56 6.73 -2.98
C CYS A 10 9.01 5.95 -4.22
N GLY A 11 8.25 6.02 -5.31
CA GLY A 11 8.69 5.47 -6.59
C GLY A 11 10.07 6.03 -6.94
N SER A 12 11.04 5.15 -7.24
CA SER A 12 12.41 5.37 -7.79
C SER A 12 13.15 6.71 -7.55
N GLY A 13 12.81 7.53 -6.55
CA GLY A 13 13.30 8.91 -6.51
C GLY A 13 12.93 9.77 -5.30
N SER A 14 11.91 9.44 -4.50
CA SER A 14 11.70 10.18 -3.24
C SER A 14 12.47 9.53 -2.08
N HIS A 15 13.43 10.31 -1.57
CA HIS A 15 14.48 9.94 -0.61
C HIS A 15 13.95 9.93 0.84
N PRO A 16 14.76 9.59 1.87
CA PRO A 16 14.33 9.63 3.29
C PRO A 16 14.06 11.04 3.84
N GLU A 17 13.51 11.96 3.03
CA GLU A 17 13.06 13.29 3.45
C GLU A 17 11.98 13.23 4.54
N TRP A 18 11.25 12.11 4.65
CA TRP A 18 10.25 11.93 5.71
C TRP A 18 10.89 11.98 7.11
N VAL A 19 12.13 11.49 7.31
CA VAL A 19 12.82 11.60 8.62
C VAL A 19 12.98 13.07 9.01
N ASN A 20 13.25 13.92 8.02
CA ASN A 20 13.39 15.37 8.22
C ASN A 20 12.04 16.06 8.48
N ASN A 21 10.93 15.44 8.07
CA ASN A 21 9.58 15.97 8.30
C ASN A 21 9.03 15.69 9.71
N TYR A 22 9.72 14.87 10.53
CA TYR A 22 9.35 14.59 11.92
C TYR A 22 10.48 15.00 12.89
N PRO A 23 10.64 16.31 13.16
CA PRO A 23 11.72 16.83 14.01
C PRO A 23 11.75 16.20 15.40
N GLU A 24 10.59 15.81 15.96
CA GLU A 24 10.50 15.12 17.24
C GLU A 24 11.16 13.73 17.25
N VAL A 25 11.32 13.08 16.09
CA VAL A 25 12.07 11.82 15.96
C VAL A 25 13.57 12.11 15.93
N ARG A 26 13.97 13.14 15.20
CA ARG A 26 15.38 13.56 15.04
C ARG A 26 15.98 14.02 16.36
N ASP A 27 15.25 14.83 17.12
CA ASP A 27 15.77 15.49 18.32
C ASP A 27 15.86 14.54 19.53
N ARG A 28 15.29 13.32 19.44
CA ARG A 28 15.32 12.30 20.49
C ARG A 28 16.46 11.29 20.36
N GLY A 29 17.41 11.50 19.45
CA GLY A 29 18.51 10.54 19.20
C GLY A 29 17.99 9.17 18.75
N VAL A 30 16.91 9.15 17.97
CA VAL A 30 16.33 7.92 17.43
C VAL A 30 17.23 7.43 16.28
N HIS A 31 17.74 6.21 16.40
CA HIS A 31 18.41 5.55 15.28
C HIS A 31 17.34 4.98 14.35
N VAL A 32 17.35 5.41 13.09
CA VAL A 32 16.42 4.91 12.10
C VAL A 32 17.10 3.77 11.35
N PHE A 33 16.39 2.68 11.14
CA PHE A 33 16.84 1.56 10.34
C PHE A 33 15.89 1.44 9.16
N ALA A 34 16.41 1.38 7.95
CA ALA A 34 15.61 1.22 6.75
C ALA A 34 15.90 -0.13 6.11
N CYS A 35 14.86 -0.90 5.81
CA CYS A 35 15.02 -2.19 5.12
C CYS A 35 14.19 -2.28 3.85
N ASP A 36 14.71 -3.06 2.89
CA ASP A 36 14.01 -3.54 1.71
C ASP A 36 14.49 -4.97 1.43
N ILE A 37 13.75 -5.72 0.61
CA ILE A 37 14.13 -7.07 0.20
C ILE A 37 15.36 -7.06 -0.72
N SER A 38 15.67 -5.91 -1.32
CA SER A 38 16.89 -5.71 -2.12
C SER A 38 17.59 -4.38 -1.85
N VAL A 39 18.93 -4.40 -1.88
CA VAL A 39 19.77 -3.20 -1.68
C VAL A 39 19.75 -2.22 -2.85
N GLY A 40 19.23 -2.61 -4.01
CA GLY A 40 19.23 -1.76 -5.23
C GLY A 40 18.43 -0.47 -5.09
N LYS A 41 17.64 -0.34 -4.03
CA LYS A 41 16.85 0.85 -3.68
C LYS A 41 17.50 1.72 -2.61
N PHE A 42 18.61 1.27 -2.03
CA PHE A 42 19.33 2.04 -1.03
C PHE A 42 20.13 3.15 -1.71
N PRO A 43 20.31 4.30 -1.04
CA PRO A 43 21.17 5.36 -1.54
C PRO A 43 22.54 4.79 -1.88
N GLN A 44 23.02 5.07 -3.10
CA GLN A 44 24.39 4.80 -3.50
C GLN A 44 25.21 6.08 -3.28
N GLY A 45 26.32 6.00 -2.54
CA GLY A 45 27.26 7.11 -2.30
C GLY A 45 27.11 7.84 -0.96
N ASP A 46 28.08 8.72 -0.67
CA ASP A 46 28.21 9.50 0.57
C ASP A 46 27.23 10.69 0.60
N LYS A 47 25.94 10.42 0.82
CA LYS A 47 24.96 11.48 1.07
C LYS A 47 24.94 11.83 2.57
N PRO A 48 25.22 13.09 2.95
CA PRO A 48 25.51 13.48 4.34
C PRO A 48 24.34 13.36 5.33
N ASP A 49 23.09 13.23 4.84
CA ASP A 49 21.90 13.03 5.71
C ASP A 49 21.52 11.55 5.90
N VAL A 50 22.30 10.62 5.35
CA VAL A 50 22.07 9.18 5.42
C VAL A 50 22.74 8.57 6.67
N ASP A 51 23.70 9.27 7.28
CA ASP A 51 24.53 8.78 8.40
C ASP A 51 23.75 8.37 9.66
N LYS A 52 22.48 8.82 9.79
CA LYS A 52 21.59 8.48 10.91
C LYS A 52 20.58 7.37 10.58
N VAL A 53 20.60 6.87 9.34
CA VAL A 53 19.73 5.81 8.85
C VAL A 53 20.58 4.60 8.48
N ALA A 54 20.48 3.52 9.26
CA ALA A 54 21.14 2.26 8.95
C ALA A 54 20.31 1.48 7.93
N PHE A 55 20.86 1.25 6.73
CA PHE A 55 20.18 0.44 5.71
C PHE A 55 20.60 -1.01 5.83
N PHE A 56 19.65 -1.94 5.75
CA PHE A 56 19.95 -3.36 5.72
C PHE A 56 18.96 -4.11 4.83
N GLN A 57 19.47 -5.11 4.11
CA GLN A 57 18.60 -5.98 3.35
C GLN A 57 17.90 -6.95 4.29
N HIS A 58 16.58 -7.01 4.23
CA HIS A 58 15.82 -7.99 5.02
C HIS A 58 14.71 -8.58 4.17
N ASP A 59 14.84 -9.87 3.94
CA ASP A 59 13.74 -10.69 3.49
C ASP A 59 12.87 -11.00 4.70
N VAL A 60 11.71 -10.34 4.74
CA VAL A 60 10.77 -10.45 5.85
C VAL A 60 10.26 -11.87 6.08
N THR A 61 10.43 -12.79 5.13
CA THR A 61 10.12 -14.23 5.28
C THR A 61 11.13 -14.97 6.16
N LYS A 62 12.24 -14.31 6.53
CA LYS A 62 13.27 -14.82 7.41
C LYS A 62 13.20 -14.08 8.77
N PRO A 63 13.66 -14.70 9.87
CA PRO A 63 13.85 -13.98 11.13
C PRO A 63 14.75 -12.75 10.95
N PHE A 64 14.55 -11.72 11.78
CA PHE A 64 15.51 -10.62 11.86
C PHE A 64 16.90 -11.17 12.22
N PRO A 65 17.99 -10.62 11.65
CA PRO A 65 19.35 -10.91 12.08
C PRO A 65 19.50 -10.79 13.61
N ASP A 66 20.25 -11.71 14.22
CA ASP A 66 20.38 -11.83 15.68
C ASP A 66 20.95 -10.56 16.33
N ASP A 67 21.80 -9.82 15.61
CA ASP A 67 22.41 -8.56 16.03
C ASP A 67 21.40 -7.40 16.16
N ILE A 68 20.23 -7.54 15.52
CA ILE A 68 19.16 -6.54 15.57
C ILE A 68 17.86 -7.08 16.20
N LEU A 69 17.83 -8.36 16.58
CA LEU A 69 16.69 -8.94 17.27
C LEU A 69 16.55 -8.33 18.67
N GLY A 70 15.38 -7.75 18.99
CA GLY A 70 15.11 -7.13 20.29
C GLY A 70 15.72 -5.74 20.51
N THR A 71 16.52 -5.23 19.58
CA THR A 71 17.09 -3.86 19.67
C THR A 71 16.05 -2.78 19.37
N PHE A 72 15.04 -3.11 18.56
CA PHE A 72 13.96 -2.20 18.19
C PHE A 72 12.84 -2.16 19.23
N GLY A 73 12.49 -0.96 19.69
CA GLY A 73 11.11 -0.71 20.09
C GLY A 73 10.31 -0.59 18.80
N LEU A 74 9.86 -1.73 18.25
CA LEU A 74 9.39 -1.83 16.88
C LEU A 74 8.31 -0.78 16.60
N ARG A 75 8.65 0.21 15.78
CA ARG A 75 7.70 1.09 15.10
C ARG A 75 7.50 0.52 13.70
N VAL A 76 6.33 -0.01 13.40
CA VAL A 76 5.99 -0.40 12.03
C VAL A 76 5.28 0.78 11.39
N LEU A 77 5.88 1.37 10.37
CA LEU A 77 5.20 2.25 9.41
C LEU A 77 4.66 1.37 8.29
N GLY A 78 3.39 1.00 8.40
CA GLY A 78 2.67 0.25 7.38
C GLY A 78 1.90 1.20 6.50
N ALA A 79 2.38 1.46 5.28
CA ALA A 79 1.48 1.94 4.23
C ALA A 79 0.68 0.73 3.76
N ASP A 80 -0.62 0.77 3.95
CA ASP A 80 -1.57 -0.22 3.48
C ASP A 80 -2.55 0.48 2.53
N GLY A 81 -2.94 -0.14 1.43
CA GLY A 81 -3.94 0.39 0.51
C GLY A 81 -4.99 -0.67 0.23
N THR A 82 -6.25 -0.25 0.12
CA THR A 82 -7.26 -1.15 -0.42
C THR A 82 -6.95 -1.41 -1.88
N SER A 83 -7.08 -2.65 -2.34
CA SER A 83 -7.03 -2.95 -3.77
C SER A 83 -8.27 -2.44 -4.53
N LEU A 84 -9.18 -1.71 -3.87
CA LEU A 84 -10.32 -1.08 -4.50
C LEU A 84 -10.03 0.37 -4.91
N VAL A 85 -10.72 0.76 -5.96
CA VAL A 85 -10.78 2.07 -6.56
C VAL A 85 -12.17 2.65 -6.28
N PHE A 86 -12.21 3.95 -6.01
CA PHE A 86 -13.41 4.70 -5.65
C PHE A 86 -13.57 5.92 -6.56
N THR A 87 -14.77 6.48 -6.58
CA THR A 87 -15.07 7.76 -7.24
C THR A 87 -15.80 8.70 -6.27
N HIS A 88 -16.10 9.93 -6.66
CA HIS A 88 -16.94 10.81 -5.84
C HIS A 88 -18.38 10.31 -5.73
N GLU A 89 -18.90 9.65 -6.75
CA GLU A 89 -20.24 9.05 -6.77
C GLU A 89 -20.27 7.75 -5.95
N ASN A 90 -19.14 7.07 -5.84
CA ASN A 90 -18.96 5.84 -5.07
C ASN A 90 -17.76 5.98 -4.12
N PRO A 91 -17.87 6.84 -3.10
CA PRO A 91 -16.77 7.12 -2.18
C PRO A 91 -16.45 5.88 -1.34
N PRO A 92 -15.25 5.79 -0.76
CA PRO A 92 -14.97 4.71 0.19
C PRO A 92 -15.82 4.89 1.46
N PRO A 93 -16.11 3.79 2.19
CA PRO A 93 -16.89 3.85 3.44
C PRO A 93 -16.20 4.72 4.49
N LEU A 94 -16.90 5.22 5.50
CA LEU A 94 -16.28 6.02 6.57
C LEU A 94 -15.32 5.18 7.43
N GLU A 95 -14.44 5.83 8.19
CA GLU A 95 -13.50 5.08 9.04
C GLU A 95 -14.28 4.27 10.08
N GLY A 96 -13.92 2.99 10.24
CA GLY A 96 -14.61 2.06 11.13
C GLY A 96 -15.85 1.40 10.52
N GLN A 97 -16.29 1.81 9.32
CA GLN A 97 -17.29 1.08 8.56
C GLN A 97 -16.64 -0.05 7.76
N GLU A 98 -17.29 -1.20 7.74
CA GLU A 98 -16.88 -2.35 6.93
C GLU A 98 -17.11 -2.04 5.44
N LEU A 99 -16.16 -2.46 4.62
CA LEU A 99 -16.24 -2.30 3.17
C LEU A 99 -17.01 -3.48 2.57
N ASP A 100 -18.13 -3.20 1.91
CA ASP A 100 -18.87 -4.21 1.15
C ASP A 100 -18.19 -4.47 -0.21
N ILE A 101 -17.15 -5.30 -0.19
CA ILE A 101 -16.32 -5.59 -1.36
C ILE A 101 -17.15 -6.23 -2.48
N VAL A 102 -18.20 -6.97 -2.12
CA VAL A 102 -19.10 -7.57 -3.09
C VAL A 102 -19.84 -6.47 -3.85
N ALA A 103 -20.40 -5.48 -3.15
CA ALA A 103 -21.07 -4.35 -3.79
C ALA A 103 -20.14 -3.57 -4.74
N TYR A 104 -18.87 -3.38 -4.39
CA TYR A 104 -17.90 -2.64 -5.22
C TYR A 104 -17.30 -3.44 -6.39
N THR A 105 -17.46 -4.76 -6.42
CA THR A 105 -16.91 -5.65 -7.47
C THR A 105 -17.99 -6.26 -8.36
N GLN A 106 -19.26 -6.16 -7.97
CA GLN A 106 -20.40 -6.64 -8.75
C GLN A 106 -20.85 -5.62 -9.82
N GLY A 107 -21.42 -6.16 -10.90
CA GLY A 107 -21.94 -5.37 -12.02
C GLY A 107 -20.99 -5.30 -13.22
N LYS A 108 -21.38 -4.44 -14.18
CA LYS A 108 -20.71 -4.25 -15.48
C LYS A 108 -20.08 -2.85 -15.63
N SER A 109 -20.05 -2.05 -14.57
CA SER A 109 -19.42 -0.73 -14.63
C SER A 109 -17.90 -0.87 -14.74
N THR A 110 -17.24 0.12 -15.35
CA THR A 110 -15.77 0.14 -15.42
C THR A 110 -15.15 0.12 -14.02
N LEU A 111 -15.77 0.79 -13.05
CA LEU A 111 -15.35 0.76 -11.64
C LEU A 111 -15.35 -0.67 -11.06
N ALA A 112 -16.46 -1.40 -11.26
CA ALA A 112 -16.57 -2.78 -10.80
C ALA A 112 -15.54 -3.71 -11.47
N THR A 113 -15.28 -3.50 -12.77
CA THR A 113 -14.25 -4.23 -13.51
C THR A 113 -12.85 -3.97 -12.96
N ILE A 114 -12.47 -2.72 -12.72
CA ILE A 114 -11.18 -2.37 -12.10
C ILE A 114 -11.04 -3.03 -10.74
N ASN A 115 -12.08 -2.92 -9.91
CA ASN A 115 -12.10 -3.50 -8.57
C ASN A 115 -11.97 -5.02 -8.59
N ARG A 116 -12.60 -5.70 -9.56
CA ARG A 116 -12.45 -7.15 -9.76
C ARG A 116 -11.02 -7.51 -10.15
N ILE A 117 -10.42 -6.81 -11.11
CA ILE A 117 -9.03 -7.05 -11.54
C ILE A 117 -8.07 -6.93 -10.34
N CYS A 118 -8.14 -5.81 -9.62
CA CYS A 118 -7.25 -5.54 -8.50
C CYS A 118 -7.46 -6.52 -7.33
N SER A 119 -8.71 -6.84 -6.98
CA SER A 119 -9.02 -7.79 -5.90
C SER A 119 -8.66 -9.23 -6.27
N CYS A 120 -9.01 -9.71 -7.48
CA CYS A 120 -8.64 -11.03 -7.98
C CYS A 120 -7.12 -11.24 -7.97
N TRP A 121 -6.36 -10.23 -8.42
CA TRP A 121 -4.91 -10.29 -8.37
C TRP A 121 -4.39 -10.41 -6.93
N ALA A 122 -4.87 -9.56 -6.01
CA ALA A 122 -4.46 -9.60 -4.61
C ALA A 122 -4.70 -11.00 -4.00
N ILE A 123 -5.91 -11.55 -4.20
CA ILE A 123 -6.27 -12.90 -3.71
C ILE A 123 -5.32 -13.97 -4.25
N ARG A 124 -5.05 -13.96 -5.56
CA ARG A 124 -4.18 -14.96 -6.21
C ARG A 124 -2.76 -14.93 -5.68
N GLN A 125 -2.24 -13.75 -5.36
CA GLN A 125 -0.90 -13.61 -4.80
C GLN A 125 -0.81 -13.99 -3.32
N GLY A 126 -1.93 -14.41 -2.70
CA GLY A 126 -2.00 -14.53 -1.25
C GLY A 126 -1.74 -13.20 -0.54
N LEU A 127 -1.82 -12.09 -1.29
CA LEU A 127 -1.86 -10.74 -0.73
C LEU A 127 -3.26 -10.63 -0.14
N VAL A 128 -3.35 -10.91 1.15
CA VAL A 128 -4.59 -10.60 1.83
C VAL A 128 -4.82 -9.10 1.66
N VAL A 129 -5.98 -8.72 1.10
CA VAL A 129 -6.22 -7.38 0.55
C VAL A 129 -5.95 -6.33 1.61
N GLY A 130 -4.75 -5.81 1.47
CA GLY A 130 -4.06 -4.93 2.36
C GLY A 130 -2.65 -4.83 1.80
N TYR A 131 -2.38 -3.76 1.06
CA TYR A 131 -1.06 -3.39 0.57
C TYR A 131 -0.05 -3.10 1.70
N ALA A 132 -0.09 -3.81 2.83
CA ALA A 132 0.88 -3.69 3.91
C ALA A 132 2.23 -4.28 3.46
N ARG A 133 3.11 -3.44 2.92
CA ARG A 133 4.51 -3.85 2.66
C ARG A 133 5.42 -3.57 3.86
N THR A 134 4.91 -3.89 5.04
CA THR A 134 5.64 -3.97 6.30
C THR A 134 5.01 -5.08 7.12
N SER A 135 5.79 -6.13 7.37
CA SER A 135 5.30 -7.42 7.83
C SER A 135 4.77 -7.38 9.25
N ILE A 136 3.45 -7.34 9.36
CA ILE A 136 2.73 -7.89 10.51
C ILE A 136 2.20 -9.24 10.03
N TYR A 137 2.75 -10.31 10.57
CA TYR A 137 2.27 -11.66 10.33
C TYR A 137 0.88 -11.79 10.93
N LEU A 138 -0.13 -11.59 10.09
CA LEU A 138 -1.47 -12.05 10.35
C LEU A 138 -1.62 -13.35 9.58
N SER A 139 -1.97 -14.40 10.33
CA SER A 139 -2.07 -15.79 9.93
C SER A 139 -2.56 -15.96 8.50
N VAL A 140 -1.89 -16.83 7.73
CA VAL A 140 -2.36 -17.33 6.43
C VAL A 140 -3.86 -17.66 6.57
N PRO A 141 -4.75 -17.09 5.74
CA PRO A 141 -6.15 -17.47 5.79
C PRO A 141 -6.23 -18.98 5.58
N ARG A 142 -6.89 -19.69 6.51
CA ARG A 142 -7.28 -21.09 6.30
C ARG A 142 -7.98 -21.14 4.94
N ARG A 143 -7.61 -22.10 4.09
CA ARG A 143 -8.29 -22.38 2.81
C ARG A 143 -9.80 -22.30 3.03
N GLY A 144 -10.46 -21.27 2.48
CA GLY A 144 -11.92 -21.13 2.52
C GLY A 144 -12.49 -19.77 2.92
N SER A 145 -11.70 -18.84 3.48
CA SER A 145 -12.18 -17.46 3.77
C SER A 145 -11.24 -16.44 3.15
N SER A 146 -11.61 -15.92 1.99
CA SER A 146 -10.93 -14.78 1.39
C SER A 146 -11.40 -13.51 2.10
N ASP A 147 -10.79 -13.21 3.24
CA ASP A 147 -11.08 -11.99 3.98
C ASP A 147 -10.42 -10.81 3.25
N HIS A 148 -11.19 -10.18 2.37
CA HIS A 148 -10.73 -9.10 1.51
C HIS A 148 -10.66 -7.74 2.25
N SER A 149 -10.96 -7.73 3.55
CA SER A 149 -11.10 -6.52 4.36
C SER A 149 -9.94 -6.34 5.35
N LEU A 150 -8.77 -6.93 5.12
CA LEU A 150 -7.68 -6.85 6.08
C LEU A 150 -7.29 -5.41 6.41
N SER A 151 -7.25 -4.48 5.47
CA SER A 151 -6.97 -3.06 5.82
C SER A 151 -7.98 -2.48 6.82
N TYR A 152 -9.23 -2.92 6.76
CA TYR A 152 -10.30 -2.51 7.69
C TYR A 152 -10.23 -3.24 9.02
N HIS A 153 -9.78 -4.50 9.01
CA HIS A 153 -9.57 -5.30 10.22
C HIS A 153 -8.20 -5.08 10.85
N LEU A 154 -7.24 -4.48 10.16
CA LEU A 154 -5.85 -4.34 10.59
C LEU A 154 -5.78 -3.58 11.91
N ARG A 155 -6.60 -2.53 12.07
CA ARG A 155 -6.73 -1.81 13.34
C ARG A 155 -7.09 -2.76 14.49
N LYS A 156 -8.13 -3.57 14.31
CA LYS A 156 -8.60 -4.50 15.33
C LYS A 156 -7.55 -5.57 15.59
N MET A 157 -6.91 -6.11 14.55
CA MET A 157 -5.86 -7.12 14.69
C MET A 157 -4.62 -6.58 15.40
N LEU A 158 -4.27 -5.32 15.13
CA LEU A 158 -3.21 -4.60 15.83
C LEU A 158 -3.56 -4.40 17.31
N GLN A 159 -4.83 -4.09 17.62
CA GLN A 159 -5.34 -3.93 18.98
C GLN A 159 -5.43 -5.26 19.75
N ASP A 160 -5.79 -6.34 19.07
CA ASP A 160 -5.88 -7.69 19.64
C ASP A 160 -4.48 -8.30 19.87
N ALA A 161 -3.47 -7.81 19.13
CA ALA A 161 -2.07 -8.10 19.34
C ALA A 161 -1.45 -7.14 20.39
N PRO A 162 -0.27 -7.44 20.96
CA PRO A 162 0.39 -6.56 21.92
C PRO A 162 1.07 -5.36 21.23
N PHE A 163 0.37 -4.68 20.31
CA PHE A 163 0.81 -3.44 19.70
C PHE A 163 0.00 -2.26 20.26
N GLN A 164 0.70 -1.18 20.54
CA GLN A 164 0.12 0.12 20.80
C GLN A 164 0.06 0.91 19.49
N ILE A 165 -1.14 1.20 18.99
CA ILE A 165 -1.30 2.09 17.84
C ILE A 165 -0.98 3.52 18.29
N LEU A 166 0.11 4.10 17.77
CA LEU A 166 0.53 5.46 18.07
C LEU A 166 -0.18 6.47 17.17
N SER A 167 -0.32 6.15 15.89
CA SER A 167 -1.12 6.93 14.95
C SER A 167 -1.68 6.03 13.84
N SER A 168 -2.78 6.47 13.26
CA SER A 168 -3.36 5.92 12.04
C SER A 168 -3.80 7.10 11.19
N THR A 169 -3.30 7.16 9.97
CA THR A 169 -3.70 8.16 8.99
C THR A 169 -4.40 7.45 7.86
N ARG A 170 -5.60 7.92 7.53
CA ARG A 170 -6.35 7.50 6.37
C ARG A 170 -6.27 8.59 5.32
N ALA A 171 -5.80 8.26 4.11
CA ALA A 171 -5.60 9.21 3.03
C ALA A 171 -6.24 8.70 1.74
N LEU A 172 -6.75 9.63 0.94
CA LEU A 172 -7.15 9.36 -0.44
C LEU A 172 -6.00 9.73 -1.36
N ALA A 173 -5.59 8.79 -2.20
CA ALA A 173 -4.63 9.03 -3.27
C ALA A 173 -5.41 9.24 -4.58
N PRO A 174 -5.59 10.49 -5.03
CA PRO A 174 -6.31 10.78 -6.25
C PRO A 174 -5.44 10.52 -7.48
N HIS A 175 -6.08 10.08 -8.54
CA HIS A 175 -5.50 9.93 -9.88
C HIS A 175 -6.36 10.68 -10.89
N GLY A 176 -5.76 11.08 -12.02
CA GLY A 176 -6.46 11.80 -13.08
C GLY A 176 -6.97 13.16 -12.63
N GLU A 177 -8.14 13.57 -13.12
CA GLU A 177 -8.71 14.91 -12.84
C GLU A 177 -8.93 15.19 -11.35
N TYR A 178 -9.07 14.17 -10.51
CA TYR A 178 -9.19 14.35 -9.06
C TYR A 178 -7.93 14.93 -8.40
N CYS A 179 -6.75 14.83 -9.03
CA CYS A 179 -5.56 15.51 -8.53
C CYS A 179 -5.74 17.05 -8.47
N ALA A 180 -6.61 17.63 -9.30
CA ALA A 180 -6.88 19.07 -9.30
C ALA A 180 -7.71 19.54 -8.10
N SER A 181 -8.60 18.70 -7.58
CA SER A 181 -9.52 19.02 -6.49
C SER A 181 -9.02 18.60 -5.10
N HIS A 182 -7.98 17.76 -5.04
CA HIS A 182 -7.44 17.22 -3.80
C HIS A 182 -6.13 17.88 -3.41
N LYS A 183 -5.84 17.83 -2.11
CA LYS A 183 -4.58 18.27 -1.52
C LYS A 183 -3.85 17.08 -0.93
N GLY A 184 -2.53 17.12 -0.95
CA GLY A 184 -1.70 16.16 -0.24
C GLY A 184 -1.88 16.26 1.28
N PRO A 185 -1.29 15.33 2.06
CA PRO A 185 -1.42 15.30 3.52
C PRO A 185 -1.03 16.61 4.22
N ASN A 186 -0.10 17.37 3.64
CA ASN A 186 0.37 18.65 4.18
C ASN A 186 -0.42 19.86 3.63
N GLY A 187 -1.57 19.64 2.99
CA GLY A 187 -2.37 20.69 2.36
C GLY A 187 -1.80 21.23 1.04
N THR A 188 -0.68 20.68 0.55
CA THR A 188 -0.05 21.06 -0.70
C THR A 188 -0.92 20.66 -1.90
N SER A 189 -0.97 21.52 -2.93
CA SER A 189 -1.67 21.18 -4.17
C SER A 189 -0.95 20.03 -4.87
N ILE A 190 -1.71 19.05 -5.33
CA ILE A 190 -1.21 17.92 -6.12
C ILE A 190 -1.72 17.93 -7.57
N SER A 191 -2.30 19.05 -8.00
CA SER A 191 -2.78 19.26 -9.38
C SER A 191 -1.72 19.03 -10.45
N GLY A 192 -0.43 19.31 -10.15
CA GLY A 192 0.69 19.06 -11.06
C GLY A 192 0.96 17.57 -11.32
N TYR A 193 0.37 16.66 -10.54
CA TYR A 193 0.57 15.22 -10.67
C TYR A 193 -0.49 14.52 -11.54
N THR A 194 -1.43 15.23 -12.16
CA THR A 194 -2.51 14.62 -12.97
C THR A 194 -1.98 13.67 -14.05
N ALA A 195 -1.03 14.12 -14.88
CA ALA A 195 -0.50 13.28 -15.96
C ALA A 195 0.31 12.09 -15.42
N PHE A 196 1.14 12.34 -14.40
CA PHE A 196 1.96 11.32 -13.76
C PHE A 196 1.12 10.24 -13.07
N SER A 197 0.08 10.64 -12.31
CA SER A 197 -0.79 9.72 -11.59
C SER A 197 -1.58 8.83 -12.55
N LEU A 198 -2.04 9.37 -13.68
CA LEU A 198 -2.73 8.60 -14.73
C LEU A 198 -1.79 7.63 -15.45
N GLN A 199 -0.54 8.05 -15.74
CA GLN A 199 0.47 7.18 -16.29
C GLN A 199 0.80 6.03 -15.34
N ASN A 200 1.00 6.33 -14.05
CA ASN A 200 1.28 5.32 -13.03
C ASN A 200 0.11 4.32 -12.90
N PHE A 201 -1.13 4.83 -12.84
CA PHE A 201 -2.33 3.98 -12.83
C PHE A 201 -2.36 3.05 -14.04
N SER A 202 -2.10 3.58 -15.24
CA SER A 202 -2.06 2.80 -16.48
C SER A 202 -0.96 1.74 -16.48
N GLN A 203 0.22 2.05 -15.94
CA GLN A 203 1.32 1.09 -15.85
C GLN A 203 1.00 -0.04 -14.88
N VAL A 204 0.49 0.29 -13.69
CA VAL A 204 0.10 -0.72 -12.69
C VAL A 204 -0.99 -1.63 -13.25
N THR A 205 -2.08 -1.06 -13.78
CA THR A 205 -3.17 -1.85 -14.37
C THR A 205 -2.72 -2.69 -15.56
N ASN A 206 -1.79 -2.19 -16.38
CA ASN A 206 -1.22 -2.97 -17.48
C ASN A 206 -0.44 -4.19 -16.98
N VAL A 207 0.40 -4.01 -15.96
CA VAL A 207 1.16 -5.11 -15.34
C VAL A 207 0.20 -6.14 -14.72
N LEU A 208 -0.81 -5.68 -13.98
CA LEU A 208 -1.80 -6.55 -13.34
C LEU A 208 -2.58 -7.37 -14.36
N THR A 209 -3.13 -6.74 -15.40
CA THR A 209 -3.91 -7.42 -16.43
C THR A 209 -3.06 -8.39 -17.24
N SER A 210 -1.82 -8.02 -17.58
CA SER A 210 -0.89 -8.91 -18.29
C SER A 210 -0.60 -10.16 -17.47
N ALA A 211 -0.26 -9.99 -16.18
CA ALA A 211 0.03 -11.12 -15.30
C ALA A 211 -1.20 -12.01 -15.04
N MET A 212 -2.41 -11.42 -14.98
CA MET A 212 -3.65 -12.20 -14.90
C MET A 212 -3.92 -12.99 -16.19
N MET A 213 -3.65 -12.40 -17.36
CA MET A 213 -3.80 -13.07 -18.65
C MET A 213 -2.82 -14.23 -18.80
N GLU A 214 -1.54 -14.04 -18.47
CA GLU A 214 -0.51 -15.10 -18.45
C GLU A 214 -0.90 -16.26 -17.51
N ALA A 215 -1.51 -15.95 -16.37
CA ALA A 215 -2.03 -16.93 -15.42
C ALA A 215 -3.40 -17.54 -15.81
N GLY A 216 -3.87 -17.31 -17.05
CA GLY A 216 -5.15 -17.81 -17.56
C GLY A 216 -6.36 -17.37 -16.76
N GLY A 217 -6.27 -16.20 -16.11
CA GLY A 217 -7.22 -15.73 -15.09
C GLY A 217 -7.79 -14.35 -15.31
N LEU A 218 -7.48 -13.70 -16.43
CA LEU A 218 -8.20 -12.52 -16.85
C LEU A 218 -9.49 -13.00 -17.53
N GLU A 219 -10.59 -12.91 -16.79
CA GLU A 219 -11.93 -13.25 -17.25
C GLU A 219 -12.83 -12.02 -17.16
N PHE A 220 -13.66 -11.79 -18.19
CA PHE A 220 -14.69 -10.76 -18.16
C PHE A 220 -15.87 -11.17 -17.26
N GLY A 221 -16.80 -10.26 -17.02
CA GLY A 221 -17.95 -10.50 -16.13
C GLY A 221 -18.90 -11.62 -16.56
N ASP A 222 -18.76 -12.13 -17.78
CA ASP A 222 -19.48 -13.30 -18.30
C ASP A 222 -18.68 -14.61 -18.23
N GLY A 223 -17.47 -14.58 -17.66
CA GLY A 223 -16.57 -15.73 -17.56
C GLY A 223 -15.79 -16.05 -18.84
N THR A 224 -15.88 -15.21 -19.88
CA THR A 224 -15.05 -15.37 -21.09
C THR A 224 -13.60 -15.00 -20.79
N ARG A 225 -12.66 -15.81 -21.28
CA ARG A 225 -11.23 -15.52 -21.19
C ARG A 225 -10.88 -14.42 -22.19
N SER A 226 -10.18 -13.41 -21.73
CA SER A 226 -9.72 -12.32 -22.59
C SER A 226 -8.52 -12.74 -23.43
N ASP A 227 -8.50 -12.34 -24.70
CA ASP A 227 -7.26 -12.30 -25.50
C ASP A 227 -6.51 -10.96 -25.34
N GLU A 228 -5.38 -10.80 -26.03
CA GLU A 228 -4.56 -9.59 -25.94
C GLU A 228 -5.26 -8.37 -26.56
N ASP A 229 -6.02 -8.53 -27.64
CA ASP A 229 -6.74 -7.43 -28.28
C ASP A 229 -7.85 -6.91 -27.36
N GLU A 230 -8.62 -7.83 -26.76
CA GLU A 230 -9.63 -7.53 -25.76
C GLU A 230 -9.02 -6.88 -24.50
N ARG A 231 -7.84 -7.34 -24.06
CA ARG A 231 -7.11 -6.73 -22.95
C ARG A 231 -6.69 -5.29 -23.28
N GLN A 232 -6.28 -5.00 -24.52
CA GLN A 232 -5.92 -3.64 -24.94
C GLN A 232 -7.15 -2.71 -24.99
N VAL A 233 -8.31 -3.22 -25.43
CA VAL A 233 -9.58 -2.47 -25.36
C VAL A 233 -9.92 -2.15 -23.91
N LEU A 234 -9.85 -3.15 -23.03
CA LEU A 234 -10.06 -2.98 -21.59
C LEU A 234 -9.09 -1.93 -21.02
N MET A 235 -7.78 -2.03 -21.32
CA MET A 235 -6.78 -1.07 -20.84
C MET A 235 -7.06 0.37 -21.28
N LYS A 236 -7.57 0.56 -22.49
CA LYS A 236 -8.03 1.87 -22.97
C LYS A 236 -9.22 2.35 -22.16
N GLU A 237 -10.23 1.51 -21.94
CA GLU A 237 -11.40 1.86 -21.11
C GLU A 237 -11.02 2.22 -19.68
N LEU A 238 -10.12 1.45 -19.04
CA LEU A 238 -9.65 1.73 -17.68
C LEU A 238 -8.91 3.07 -17.60
N ARG A 239 -8.09 3.38 -18.60
CA ARG A 239 -7.38 4.66 -18.69
C ARG A 239 -8.35 5.82 -18.90
N ASP A 240 -9.29 5.68 -19.83
CA ASP A 240 -10.29 6.71 -20.14
C ASP A 240 -11.16 6.99 -18.91
N PHE A 241 -11.53 5.95 -18.15
CA PHE A 241 -12.23 6.09 -16.86
C PHE A 241 -11.37 6.79 -15.80
N ALA A 242 -10.12 6.35 -15.61
CA ALA A 242 -9.21 6.96 -14.63
C ALA A 242 -8.85 8.42 -14.96
N LYS A 243 -8.96 8.82 -16.23
CA LYS A 243 -8.78 10.22 -16.65
C LYS A 243 -9.82 11.14 -15.99
N GLY A 244 -11.08 10.72 -15.93
CA GLY A 244 -12.16 11.46 -15.23
C GLY A 244 -11.98 11.54 -13.71
N GLY A 245 -11.03 10.78 -13.18
CA GLY A 245 -10.61 10.85 -11.80
C GLY A 245 -11.04 9.63 -11.00
N VAL A 246 -10.10 9.07 -10.25
CA VAL A 246 -10.35 7.96 -9.31
C VAL A 246 -9.59 8.18 -8.01
N LEU A 247 -10.06 7.56 -6.94
CA LEU A 247 -9.46 7.59 -5.62
C LEU A 247 -9.00 6.20 -5.23
N LEU A 248 -7.76 6.08 -4.79
CA LEU A 248 -7.28 4.90 -4.06
C LEU A 248 -7.30 5.21 -2.57
N LEU A 249 -7.78 4.27 -1.77
CA LEU A 249 -7.74 4.43 -0.32
C LEU A 249 -6.41 3.90 0.22
N MET A 250 -5.68 4.78 0.91
CA MET A 250 -4.43 4.48 1.59
C MET A 250 -4.60 4.66 3.10
N PHE A 251 -3.88 3.85 3.84
CA PHE A 251 -3.73 3.86 5.28
C PHE A 251 -2.24 3.92 5.59
N GLU A 252 -1.90 4.68 6.60
CA GLU A 252 -0.59 4.68 7.21
C GLU A 252 -0.77 4.39 8.69
N TRP A 253 -0.16 3.31 9.16
CA TRP A 253 -0.20 2.92 10.57
C TRP A 253 1.17 3.14 11.18
N VAL A 254 1.22 3.78 12.35
CA VAL A 254 2.39 3.81 13.22
C VAL A 254 2.04 3.02 14.47
N VAL A 255 2.59 1.83 14.59
CA VAL A 255 2.36 0.97 15.77
C VAL A 255 3.65 0.70 16.52
N LEU A 256 3.57 0.67 17.84
CA LEU A 256 4.67 0.38 18.75
C LEU A 256 4.43 -0.95 19.45
N ARG A 257 5.39 -1.88 19.42
CA ARG A 257 5.36 -3.04 20.32
C ARG A 257 6.00 -2.67 21.66
N PRO A 258 5.28 -2.69 22.81
CA PRO A 258 5.88 -2.47 24.11
C PRO A 258 6.93 -3.55 24.39
N ARG A 259 8.04 -3.19 25.04
CA ARG A 259 9.00 -4.18 25.51
C ARG A 259 8.35 -5.03 26.60
N PRO A 260 8.59 -6.35 26.64
CA PRO A 260 8.26 -7.15 27.81
C PRO A 260 8.96 -6.55 29.03
N LEU A 261 8.21 -6.27 30.10
CA LEU A 261 8.79 -5.86 31.38
C LEU A 261 9.57 -7.07 31.93
N GLY A 262 10.88 -7.12 31.76
CA GLY A 262 11.70 -8.23 32.28
C GLY A 262 13.05 -8.52 31.61
N TYR A 263 13.49 -7.70 30.64
CA TYR A 263 14.81 -7.77 30.02
C TYR A 263 15.54 -6.43 30.13
#